data_AF-A0A351XIK8-F1
#
_entry.id   AF-A0A351XIK8-F1
#
_cell.length_a   1.000
_cell.length_b   1.000
_cell.length_c   1.000
_cell.angle_alpha   90.00
_cell.angle_beta   90.00
_cell.angle_gamma   90.00
#
_symmetry.space_group_name_H-M   'P 1'
#
loop_
_entity.id
_entity.type
_entity.pdbx_description
1 polymer ?
#
loop_
_entity_poly.entity_id
_entity_poly.type
_entity_poly.pdbx_seq_one_letter_code
_entity_poly.pdbx_strand_id
1 'polypeptide(L)' 'FRDYLNEHAQTAKEYETIKLRLWKLFEHNRDAYTNAKTGFIKKWTQEAKKVYTGRY' A
#
# COMPACT_ATOMS: atom_id res chain seq x y z
N PHE A 1 4.33 -2.39 8.28
CA PHE A 1 3.48 -2.52 7.06
C PHE A 1 3.07 -3.96 6.82
N ARG A 2 4.01 -4.93 6.80
CA ARG A 2 3.65 -6.36 6.64
C ARG A 2 2.71 -6.87 7.74
N ASP A 3 3.05 -6.63 9.01
CA ASP A 3 2.23 -7.08 10.14
C ASP A 3 0.87 -6.37 10.18
N TYR A 4 0.87 -5.08 9.85
CA TYR A 4 -0.36 -4.30 9.69
C TYR A 4 -1.29 -4.89 8.62
N LEU A 5 -0.77 -5.32 7.46
CA LEU A 5 -1.59 -5.96 6.43
C LEU A 5 -2.11 -7.34 6.85
N ASN A 6 -1.35 -8.07 7.68
CA ASN A 6 -1.80 -9.35 8.22
C ASN A 6 -2.92 -9.18 9.25
N GLU A 7 -2.84 -8.16 10.10
CA GLU A 7 -3.91 -7.83 11.07
C GLU A 7 -5.12 -7.16 10.38
N HIS A 8 -4.93 -6.46 9.26
CA HIS A 8 -5.98 -5.74 8.53
C HIS A 8 -6.24 -6.33 7.13
N ALA A 9 -6.97 -7.45 7.08
CA ALA A 9 -7.37 -8.12 5.84
C ALA A 9 -8.15 -7.20 4.87
N GLN A 10 -8.91 -6.24 5.41
CA GLN A 10 -9.61 -5.21 4.61
C GLN A 10 -8.62 -4.36 3.80
N THR A 11 -7.56 -3.87 4.46
CA THR A 11 -6.49 -3.08 3.83
C THR A 11 -5.69 -3.90 2.82
N ALA A 12 -5.47 -5.19 3.09
CA ALA A 12 -4.83 -6.10 2.15
C ALA A 12 -5.63 -6.23 0.84
N LYS A 13 -6.95 -6.38 0.93
CA LYS A 13 -7.85 -6.38 -0.25
C LYS A 13 -7.82 -5.07 -1.02
N GLU A 14 -7.82 -3.93 -0.33
CA GLU A 14 -7.69 -2.63 -0.98
C GLU A 14 -6.35 -2.49 -1.71
N TYR A 15 -5.25 -2.95 -1.10
CA TYR A 15 -3.93 -2.90 -1.70
C TYR A 15 -3.83 -3.79 -2.96
N GLU A 16 -4.45 -4.97 -2.92
CA GLU A 16 -4.54 -5.86 -4.09
C GLU A 16 -5.33 -5.22 -5.23
N THR A 17 -6.50 -4.65 -4.91
CA THR A 17 -7.35 -3.94 -5.88
C THR A 17 -6.60 -2.77 -6.52
N ILE A 18 -5.85 -2.01 -5.72
CA ILE A 18 -5.03 -0.90 -6.21
C ILE A 18 -3.90 -1.40 -7.09
N LYS A 19 -3.22 -2.49 -6.74
CA LYS A 19 -2.18 -3.07 -7.61
C LYS A 19 -2.74 -3.46 -8.97
N LEU A 20 -3.90 -4.12 -9.01
CA LEU A 20 -4.56 -4.52 -10.25
C LEU A 20 -5.00 -3.31 -11.08
N ARG A 21 -5.58 -2.30 -10.43
CA ARG A 21 -6.01 -1.07 -11.09
C ARG A 21 -4.83 -0.29 -11.65
N LEU A 22 -3.76 -0.14 -10.85
CA LEU A 22 -2.53 0.54 -11.27
C LEU A 22 -1.82 -0.22 -12.38
N TRP A 23 -1.83 -1.56 -12.34
CA TRP A 23 -1.24 -2.37 -13.39
C TRP A 23 -1.93 -2.11 -14.74
N LYS A 24 -3.27 -2.06 -14.78
CA LYS A 24 -4.01 -1.70 -16.00
C LYS A 24 -3.82 -0.25 -16.41
N LEU A 25 -3.81 0.69 -15.46
CA LEU A 25 -3.71 2.12 -15.77
C LEU A 25 -2.32 2.52 -16.28
N PHE A 26 -1.29 1.84 -15.80
CA PHE A 26 0.11 2.16 -16.03
C PHE A 26 0.87 1.00 -16.68
N GLU A 27 0.19 0.19 -17.49
CA GLU A 27 0.80 -0.99 -18.13
C GLU A 27 2.02 -0.63 -18.99
N HIS A 28 1.99 0.54 -19.63
CA HIS A 28 3.07 1.07 -20.47
C HIS A 28 3.91 2.16 -19.77
N ASN A 29 3.59 2.51 -18.51
CA ASN A 29 4.25 3.61 -17.80
C ASN A 29 4.74 3.17 -16.41
N ARG A 30 5.92 2.55 -16.39
CA ARG A 30 6.53 1.97 -15.18
C ARG A 30 6.82 3.00 -14.10
N ASP A 31 7.21 4.21 -14.48
CA ASP A 31 7.52 5.29 -13.53
C ASP A 31 6.24 5.80 -12.86
N ALA A 32 5.17 5.96 -13.64
CA ALA A 32 3.87 6.34 -13.10
C ALA A 32 3.29 5.24 -12.19
N TYR A 33 3.46 3.95 -12.51
CA TYR A 33 3.12 2.85 -11.60
C TYR A 33 3.87 2.94 -10.26
N THR A 34 5.16 3.27 -10.31
CA THR A 34 6.01 3.38 -9.11
C THR A 34 5.63 4.59 -8.27
N ASN A 35 5.38 5.75 -8.88
CA ASN A 35 4.92 6.94 -8.18
C ASN A 35 3.52 6.77 -7.60
N ALA A 36 2.60 6.19 -8.36
CA ALA A 36 1.21 6.04 -7.94
C ALA A 36 1.06 5.11 -6.72
N LYS A 37 1.81 4.00 -6.66
CA LYS A 37 1.82 3.14 -5.46
C LYS A 37 2.57 3.77 -4.28
N THR A 38 3.52 4.68 -4.53
CA THR A 38 4.36 5.29 -3.48
C THR A 38 3.51 6.10 -2.50
N GLY A 39 2.52 6.86 -2.99
CA GLY A 39 1.59 7.59 -2.12
C GLY A 39 0.80 6.67 -1.20
N PHE A 40 0.30 5.56 -1.73
CA PHE A 40 -0.43 4.55 -0.96
C PHE A 40 0.46 3.89 0.10
N ILE A 41 1.66 3.43 -0.28
CA ILE A 41 2.61 2.81 0.65
C ILE A 41 3.01 3.79 1.74
N LYS A 42 3.30 5.06 1.42
CA LYS A 42 3.65 6.07 2.43
C LYS A 42 2.52 6.27 3.44
N LYS A 43 1.28 6.43 2.95
CA LYS A 43 0.10 6.64 3.80
C LYS A 43 -0.07 5.49 4.80
N TRP A 44 -0.06 4.26 4.33
CA TRP A 44 -0.24 3.09 5.20
C TRP A 44 1.01 2.75 6.01
N THR A 45 2.21 3.11 5.55
CA THR A 45 3.42 2.96 6.36
C THR A 45 3.40 3.94 7.54
N GLN A 46 2.88 5.16 7.36
CA GLN A 46 2.68 6.10 8.46
C GLN A 46 1.60 5.63 9.43
N GLU A 47 0.45 5.14 8.94
CA GLU A 47 -0.58 4.61 9.84
C GLU A 47 -0.12 3.34 10.56
N ALA A 48 0.54 2.42 9.86
CA ALA A 48 1.18 1.28 10.50
C ALA A 48 2.22 1.74 11.51
N LYS A 49 3.02 2.78 11.22
CA LYS A 49 3.92 3.34 12.22
C LYS A 49 3.14 3.81 13.44
N LYS A 50 2.08 4.61 13.30
CA LYS A 50 1.26 5.07 14.44
C LYS A 50 0.68 3.93 15.27
N VAL A 51 0.07 2.93 14.62
CA VAL A 51 -0.53 1.76 15.31
C VAL A 51 0.53 0.94 16.03
N TYR A 52 1.74 0.84 15.47
CA TYR A 52 2.86 0.14 16.08
C TYR A 52 3.82 1.06 16.84
N THR A 53 3.49 2.35 17.04
CA THR A 53 4.35 3.30 17.78
C THR A 53 4.23 2.93 19.26
N GLY A 54 5.23 2.22 19.76
CA GLY A 54 5.24 1.63 21.11
C GLY A 54 5.27 0.10 21.14
N ARG A 55 5.18 -0.58 19.99
CA ARG A 55 5.36 -2.04 19.90
C ARG A 55 6.83 -2.47 19.67
N TYR A 56 7.72 -1.51 19.46
CA TYR A 56 9.18 -1.67 19.32
C TYR A 56 9.92 -0.49 19.94
#